data_AF-A0AB74D962-F1
#
_entry.id   AF-A0AB74D962-F1
#
_cell.length_a   1.000
_cell.length_b   1.000
_cell.length_c   1.000
_cell.angle_alpha   90.00
_cell.angle_beta   90.00
_cell.angle_gamma   90.00
#
_symmetry.space_group_name_H-M   'P 1'
#
loop_
_entity.id
_entity.type
_entity.pdbx_description
1 polymer ?
#
loop_
_entity_poly.entity_id
_entity_poly.type
_entity_poly.pdbx_seq_one_letter_code
_entity_poly.pdbx_strand_id
1 'polypeptide(L)'
;MGRLDIADVARHAGLPASTLRYYEEKGLIASNGRRGLRRQYDQAVLQRLALIALGREAGFSLDEIGAMFGAGGEPDIDRAKLDAKADELDRTIRRLSAVRDGLRHAAACPAPSHLQCPSFQKLLRIAEHRGVTRRAKPVGAAGA
;
A
#
# COMPACT_ATOMS: atom_id res chain seq x y z
N MET A 1 4.63 -15.95 -27.11
CA MET A 1 4.55 -14.97 -26.01
C MET A 1 5.31 -13.71 -26.39
N GLY A 2 4.67 -12.55 -26.34
CA GLY A 2 5.30 -11.26 -26.65
C GLY A 2 6.22 -10.82 -25.51
N ARG A 3 7.43 -10.36 -25.84
CA ARG A 3 8.35 -9.75 -24.88
C ARG A 3 8.14 -8.24 -24.87
N LEU A 4 8.14 -7.65 -23.69
CA LEU A 4 7.99 -6.20 -23.48
C LEU A 4 9.35 -5.59 -23.17
N ASP A 5 9.64 -4.41 -23.71
CA ASP A 5 10.78 -3.63 -23.20
C ASP A 5 10.39 -2.85 -21.94
N ILE A 6 11.38 -2.29 -21.24
CA ILE A 6 11.12 -1.56 -19.99
C ILE A 6 10.20 -0.34 -20.18
N ALA A 7 10.20 0.28 -21.36
CA ALA A 7 9.34 1.43 -21.65
C ALA A 7 7.89 1.00 -21.89
N ASP A 8 7.68 -0.17 -22.51
CA ASP A 8 6.37 -0.78 -22.62
C ASP A 8 5.82 -1.17 -21.24
N VAL A 9 6.63 -1.81 -20.40
CA VAL A 9 6.23 -2.18 -19.03
C VAL A 9 5.90 -0.93 -18.20
N ALA A 10 6.72 0.12 -18.30
CA ALA A 10 6.50 1.39 -17.60
C ALA A 10 5.15 2.02 -17.97
N ARG A 11 4.82 2.03 -19.26
CA ARG A 11 3.56 2.58 -19.77
C ARG A 11 2.35 1.79 -19.27
N HIS A 12 2.43 0.45 -19.29
CA HIS A 12 1.31 -0.40 -18.87
C HIS A 12 1.12 -0.37 -17.35
N ALA A 13 2.21 -0.37 -16.57
CA ALA A 13 2.15 -0.37 -15.12
C ALA A 13 1.92 1.04 -14.53
N GLY A 14 2.04 2.11 -15.33
CA GLY A 14 1.98 3.49 -14.84
C GLY A 14 3.14 3.83 -13.91
N LEU A 15 4.27 3.12 -14.02
CA LEU A 15 5.43 3.27 -13.14
C LEU A 15 6.63 3.84 -13.91
N PRO A 16 7.41 4.76 -13.31
CA PRO A 16 8.66 5.19 -13.89
C PRO A 16 9.63 4.02 -14.13
N ALA A 17 10.42 4.10 -15.20
CA ALA A 17 11.44 3.09 -15.48
C ALA A 17 12.48 2.95 -14.36
N SER A 18 12.73 4.00 -13.57
CA SER A 18 13.57 3.95 -12.37
C SER A 18 12.96 3.05 -11.29
N THR A 19 11.65 3.11 -11.07
CA THR A 19 10.94 2.22 -10.14
C THR A 19 11.02 0.76 -10.58
N LEU A 20 10.88 0.50 -11.88
CA LEU A 20 11.03 -0.86 -12.42
C LEU A 20 12.45 -1.40 -12.20
N ARG A 21 13.49 -0.60 -12.45
CA ARG A 21 14.88 -0.99 -12.16
C ARG A 21 15.10 -1.27 -10.69
N TYR A 22 14.55 -0.42 -9.81
CA TYR A 22 14.62 -0.63 -8.37
C TYR A 22 13.93 -1.94 -7.93
N TYR A 23 12.77 -2.27 -8.51
CA TYR A 23 12.09 -3.54 -8.25
C TYR A 23 12.88 -4.74 -8.78
N GLU A 24 13.55 -4.59 -9.91
CA GLU A 24 14.44 -5.61 -10.45
C GLU A 24 15.68 -5.82 -9.55
N GLU A 25 16.29 -4.74 -9.05
CA GLU A 25 17.40 -4.80 -8.08
C GLU A 25 17.00 -5.47 -6.76
N LYS A 26 15.75 -5.25 -6.33
CA LYS A 26 15.14 -5.92 -5.18
C LYS A 26 14.70 -7.36 -5.45
N GLY A 27 14.88 -7.87 -6.67
CA GLY A 27 14.47 -9.23 -7.07
C GLY A 27 12.95 -9.42 -7.17
N LEU A 28 12.17 -8.34 -7.13
CA LEU A 28 10.70 -8.38 -7.19
C LEU A 28 10.18 -8.60 -8.60
N ILE A 29 10.98 -8.27 -9.61
CA ILE A 29 10.73 -8.60 -11.02
C ILE A 29 12.04 -9.05 -11.65
N ALA A 30 11.99 -9.77 -12.76
CA ALA A 30 13.18 -10.24 -13.46
C ALA A 30 13.05 -10.05 -14.97
N SER A 31 14.12 -9.55 -15.59
CA SER A 31 14.27 -9.50 -17.04
C SER A 31 14.62 -10.91 -17.56
N ASN A 32 13.95 -11.38 -18.61
CA ASN A 32 14.15 -12.72 -19.21
C ASN A 32 15.14 -12.72 -20.39
N GLY A 33 15.82 -11.60 -20.60
CA GLY A 33 16.82 -11.43 -21.64
C GLY A 33 17.06 -9.96 -21.97
N ARG A 34 17.76 -9.73 -23.09
CA ARG A 34 17.96 -8.41 -23.67
C ARG A 34 17.77 -8.47 -25.18
N ARG A 35 17.29 -7.36 -25.74
CA ARG A 35 17.32 -7.10 -27.19
C ARG A 35 18.24 -5.90 -27.41
N GLY A 36 19.49 -6.17 -27.80
CA GLY A 36 20.56 -5.17 -27.77
C GLY A 36 20.82 -4.66 -26.35
N LEU A 37 20.74 -3.35 -26.14
CA LEU A 37 20.91 -2.71 -24.82
C LEU A 37 19.63 -2.69 -23.97
N ARG A 38 18.48 -3.09 -24.52
CA ARG A 38 17.18 -3.02 -23.82
C ARG A 38 16.86 -4.32 -23.12
N ARG A 39 16.51 -4.22 -21.82
CA ARG A 39 15.93 -5.33 -21.05
C ARG A 39 14.62 -5.79 -21.66
N GLN A 40 14.33 -7.08 -21.55
CA GLN A 40 13.12 -7.72 -22.05
C GLN A 40 12.44 -8.45 -20.90
N TYR A 41 11.14 -8.25 -20.77
CA TYR A 41 10.32 -8.86 -19.74
C TYR A 41 9.26 -9.74 -20.38
N ASP A 42 8.88 -10.80 -19.69
CA ASP A 42 7.69 -11.57 -20.04
C ASP A 42 6.44 -10.77 -19.68
N GLN A 43 5.33 -11.02 -20.36
CA GLN A 43 4.05 -10.38 -20.05
C GLN A 43 3.57 -10.66 -18.61
N ALA A 44 3.97 -11.79 -18.02
CA ALA A 44 3.73 -12.12 -16.61
C ALA A 44 4.27 -11.05 -15.63
N VAL A 45 5.24 -10.22 -16.05
CA VAL A 45 5.75 -9.11 -15.23
C VAL A 45 4.64 -8.12 -14.86
N LEU A 46 3.65 -7.93 -15.73
CA LEU A 46 2.55 -6.99 -15.48
C LEU A 46 1.64 -7.48 -14.35
N GLN A 47 1.34 -8.78 -14.32
CA GLN A 47 0.59 -9.40 -13.21
C GLN A 47 1.38 -9.29 -11.90
N ARG A 48 2.69 -9.51 -11.95
CA ARG A 48 3.57 -9.37 -10.78
C ARG A 48 3.60 -7.94 -10.26
N LEU A 49 3.67 -6.94 -11.14
CA LEU A 49 3.59 -5.52 -10.78
C LEU A 49 2.24 -5.15 -10.16
N ALA A 50 1.14 -5.70 -10.67
CA ALA A 50 -0.20 -5.50 -10.09
C ALA A 50 -0.29 -6.07 -8.67
N LEU A 51 0.31 -7.25 -8.41
CA LEU A 51 0.39 -7.82 -7.06
C LEU A 51 1.24 -6.96 -6.12
N ILE A 52 2.39 -6.45 -6.60
CA ILE A 52 3.20 -5.52 -5.81
C ILE A 52 2.41 -4.26 -5.47
N ALA A 53 1.67 -3.70 -6.43
CA ALA A 53 0.82 -2.52 -6.19
C ALA A 53 -0.25 -2.81 -5.13
N LEU A 54 -0.96 -3.94 -5.24
CA LEU A 54 -1.96 -4.36 -4.25
C LEU A 54 -1.36 -4.52 -2.86
N GLY A 55 -0.21 -5.19 -2.74
CA GLY A 55 0.48 -5.38 -1.47
C GLY A 55 0.87 -4.05 -0.83
N ARG A 56 1.35 -3.09 -1.62
CA ARG A 56 1.69 -1.75 -1.13
C ARG A 56 0.47 -0.98 -0.65
N GLU A 57 -0.65 -1.05 -1.35
CA GLU A 57 -1.92 -0.45 -0.92
C GLU A 57 -2.46 -1.08 0.36
N ALA A 58 -2.28 -2.39 0.52
CA ALA A 58 -2.56 -3.10 1.77
C ALA A 58 -1.55 -2.77 2.88
N GLY A 59 -0.54 -1.93 2.65
CA GLY A 59 0.43 -1.52 3.66
C GLY A 59 1.53 -2.54 3.94
N PHE A 60 1.76 -3.50 3.05
CA PHE A 60 2.96 -4.34 3.09
C PHE A 60 4.17 -3.56 2.58
N SER A 61 5.31 -3.82 3.21
CA SER A 61 6.61 -3.40 2.72
C SER A 61 7.03 -4.21 1.49
N LEU A 62 7.96 -3.68 0.70
CA LEU A 62 8.49 -4.37 -0.47
C LEU A 62 9.20 -5.69 -0.12
N ASP A 63 9.85 -5.74 1.04
CA ASP A 63 10.56 -6.96 1.47
C ASP A 63 9.54 -8.06 1.87
N GLU A 64 8.42 -7.69 2.50
CA GLU A 64 7.32 -8.63 2.80
C GLU A 64 6.64 -9.13 1.53
N ILE A 65 6.42 -8.25 0.56
CA ILE A 65 5.88 -8.62 -0.75
C ILE A 65 6.87 -9.55 -1.49
N GLY A 66 8.17 -9.28 -1.39
CA GLY A 66 9.21 -10.13 -1.97
C GLY A 66 9.19 -11.56 -1.41
N ALA A 67 9.04 -11.69 -0.09
CA ALA A 67 8.92 -12.98 0.58
C ALA A 67 7.71 -13.81 0.06
N MET A 68 6.59 -13.16 -0.25
CA MET A 68 5.39 -13.84 -0.76
C MET A 68 5.57 -14.50 -2.13
N PHE A 69 6.54 -14.05 -2.94
CA PHE A 69 6.80 -14.63 -4.26
C PHE A 69 7.66 -15.90 -4.21
N GLY A 70 8.26 -16.21 -3.06
CA GLY A 70 9.13 -17.36 -2.83
C GLY A 70 10.42 -17.40 -3.67
N ALA A 71 11.39 -18.18 -3.21
CA ALA A 71 12.59 -18.45 -3.99
C ALA A 71 12.27 -19.52 -5.04
N GLY A 72 12.31 -19.16 -6.33
CA GLY A 72 12.07 -20.11 -7.43
C GLY A 72 10.65 -20.10 -8.02
N GLY A 73 9.77 -19.20 -7.57
CA GLY A 73 8.47 -18.96 -8.20
C GLY A 73 7.28 -19.72 -7.60
N GLU A 74 7.49 -20.49 -6.53
CA GLU A 74 6.39 -21.01 -5.71
C GLU A 74 6.01 -19.97 -4.64
N PRO A 75 4.76 -19.49 -4.60
CA PRO A 75 4.35 -18.48 -3.63
C PRO A 75 4.36 -19.03 -2.21
N ASP A 76 5.17 -18.43 -1.33
CA ASP A 76 5.13 -18.69 0.12
C ASP A 76 4.24 -17.63 0.79
N ILE A 77 2.93 -17.82 0.64
CA ILE A 77 1.93 -16.87 1.12
C ILE A 77 1.49 -17.28 2.52
N ASP A 78 1.93 -16.52 3.52
CA ASP A 78 1.38 -16.60 4.88
C ASP A 78 -0.05 -16.07 4.90
N ARG A 79 -1.01 -17.01 4.84
CA ARG A 79 -2.45 -16.70 4.87
C ARG A 79 -2.87 -16.01 6.16
N ALA A 80 -2.27 -16.38 7.30
CA ALA A 80 -2.59 -15.76 8.58
C ALA A 80 -2.15 -14.29 8.60
N LYS A 81 -1.02 -13.96 7.96
CA LYS A 81 -0.56 -12.58 7.80
C LYS A 81 -1.49 -11.76 6.90
N LEU A 82 -2.04 -12.36 5.85
CA LEU A 82 -3.04 -11.71 4.99
C LEU A 82 -4.33 -11.41 5.78
N ASP A 83 -4.84 -12.40 6.53
CA ASP A 83 -6.04 -12.22 7.35
C ASP A 83 -5.83 -11.14 8.42
N ALA A 84 -4.69 -11.15 9.11
CA ALA A 84 -4.35 -10.12 10.09
C ALA A 84 -4.29 -8.72 9.46
N LYS A 85 -3.85 -8.62 8.18
CA LYS A 85 -3.85 -7.35 7.47
C LYS A 85 -5.27 -6.92 7.07
N ALA A 86 -6.11 -7.86 6.64
CA ALA A 86 -7.51 -7.59 6.37
C ALA A 86 -8.23 -7.04 7.62
N ASP A 87 -7.97 -7.61 8.80
CA ASP A 87 -8.49 -7.11 10.08
C ASP A 87 -8.02 -5.67 10.39
N GLU A 88 -6.77 -5.33 10.06
CA GLU A 88 -6.24 -3.97 10.20
C GLU A 88 -6.94 -2.98 9.26
N LEU A 89 -7.18 -3.40 8.01
CA LEU A 89 -7.93 -2.62 7.03
C LEU A 89 -9.38 -2.41 7.48
N ASP A 90 -10.04 -3.43 8.04
CA ASP A 90 -11.39 -3.34 8.59
C ASP A 90 -11.49 -2.30 9.71
N ARG A 91 -10.53 -2.31 10.64
CA ARG A 91 -10.45 -1.29 11.70
C ARG A 91 -10.29 0.10 11.11
N THR A 92 -9.49 0.22 10.06
CA THR A 92 -9.26 1.49 9.35
C THR A 92 -10.51 1.97 8.63
N ILE A 93 -11.23 1.08 7.93
CA ILE A 93 -12.50 1.35 7.24
C ILE A 93 -13.56 1.85 8.22
N ARG A 94 -13.75 1.14 9.34
CA ARG A 94 -14.71 1.55 10.39
C ARG A 94 -14.40 2.94 10.90
N ARG A 95 -13.12 3.21 11.17
CA ARG A 95 -12.62 4.53 11.57
C ARG A 95 -12.92 5.61 10.53
N LEU A 96 -12.55 5.39 9.28
CA LEU A 96 -12.68 6.39 8.22
C LEU A 96 -14.15 6.65 7.88
N SER A 97 -14.98 5.60 7.95
CA SER A 97 -16.43 5.71 7.81
C SER A 97 -17.02 6.60 8.90
N ALA A 98 -16.66 6.39 10.16
CA ALA A 98 -17.13 7.25 11.25
C ALA A 98 -16.74 8.72 11.03
N VAL A 99 -15.49 8.99 10.64
CA VAL A 99 -15.02 10.36 10.33
C VAL A 99 -15.82 10.98 9.18
N ARG A 100 -15.95 10.25 8.06
CA ARG A 100 -16.75 10.68 6.90
C ARG A 100 -18.19 11.02 7.31
N ASP A 101 -18.82 10.15 8.07
CA ASP A 101 -20.23 10.28 8.42
C ASP A 101 -20.45 11.49 9.34
N GLY A 102 -19.55 11.74 10.28
CA GLY A 102 -19.66 12.95 11.09
C GLY A 102 -19.27 14.25 10.35
N LEU A 103 -18.39 14.21 9.34
CA LEU A 103 -18.17 15.36 8.44
C LEU A 103 -19.43 15.67 7.62
N ARG A 104 -20.09 14.65 7.07
CA ARG A 104 -21.38 14.80 6.37
C ARG A 104 -22.46 15.35 7.30
N HIS A 105 -22.51 14.86 8.54
CA HIS A 105 -23.44 15.37 9.53
C HIS A 105 -23.18 16.85 9.86
N ALA A 106 -21.92 17.25 10.07
CA ALA A 106 -21.57 18.64 10.34
C ALA A 106 -22.03 19.57 9.21
N ALA A 107 -21.82 19.16 7.95
CA ALA A 107 -22.23 19.93 6.78
C ALA A 107 -23.76 20.10 6.65
N ALA A 108 -24.56 19.14 7.11
CA ALA A 108 -26.02 19.17 7.02
C ALA A 108 -26.72 19.61 8.31
N CYS A 109 -25.97 19.94 9.37
CA CYS A 109 -26.55 20.21 10.68
C CYS A 109 -27.25 21.59 10.68
N PRO A 110 -28.54 21.67 11.04
CA PRO A 110 -29.26 22.94 11.14
C PRO A 110 -28.95 23.72 12.43
N ALA A 111 -28.08 23.19 13.30
CA ALA A 111 -27.72 23.85 14.54
C ALA A 111 -26.95 25.17 14.27
N PRO A 112 -27.24 26.25 15.01
CA PRO A 112 -26.56 27.54 14.83
C PRO A 112 -25.06 27.50 15.17
N SER A 113 -24.61 26.47 15.88
CA SER A 113 -23.19 26.20 16.14
C SER A 113 -22.89 24.70 16.07
N HIS A 114 -22.03 24.31 15.13
CA HIS A 114 -21.61 22.93 14.94
C HIS A 114 -20.90 22.32 16.16
N LEU A 115 -20.33 23.15 17.04
CA LEU A 115 -19.68 22.71 18.28
C LEU A 115 -20.66 22.19 19.34
N GLN A 116 -21.94 22.50 19.21
CA GLN A 116 -23.00 21.99 20.11
C GLN A 116 -23.64 20.71 19.58
N CYS A 117 -23.28 20.27 18.37
CA CYS A 117 -23.81 19.04 17.78
C CYS A 117 -23.22 17.80 18.48
N PRO A 118 -24.05 16.91 19.06
CA PRO A 118 -23.57 15.71 19.75
C PRO A 118 -22.76 14.76 18.85
N SER A 119 -23.15 14.64 17.57
CA SER A 119 -22.42 13.83 16.58
C SER A 119 -21.05 14.40 16.27
N PHE A 120 -20.93 15.73 16.15
CA PHE A 120 -19.65 16.40 15.91
C PHE A 120 -18.73 16.33 17.13
N GLN A 121 -19.27 16.51 18.35
CA GLN A 121 -18.50 16.32 19.58
C GLN A 121 -17.99 14.87 19.76
N LYS A 122 -18.75 13.87 19.31
CA LYS A 122 -18.30 12.47 19.31
C LYS A 122 -17.12 12.27 18.36
N LEU A 123 -17.12 12.91 17.19
CA LEU A 123 -15.97 12.90 16.29
C LEU A 123 -14.72 13.54 16.89
N LEU A 124 -14.86 14.71 17.52
CA LEU A 124 -13.74 15.43 18.12
C LEU A 124 -13.03 14.56 19.17
N ARG A 125 -13.80 13.88 20.03
CA ARG A 125 -13.26 12.91 21.00
C ARG A 125 -12.48 11.77 20.32
N ILE A 126 -13.00 11.22 19.22
CA ILE A 126 -12.30 10.17 18.45
C ILE A 126 -10.97 10.69 17.86
N ALA A 127 -10.89 11.98 17.49
CA ALA A 127 -9.68 12.60 16.96
C ALA A 127 -8.65 12.90 18.06
N GLU A 128 -9.07 13.40 19.22
CA GLU A 128 -8.19 13.73 20.37
C GLU A 128 -7.40 12.53 20.88
N HIS A 129 -8.03 11.36 21.03
CA HIS A 129 -7.36 10.15 21.52
C HIS A 129 -6.26 9.61 20.57
N ARG A 130 -6.13 10.15 19.35
CA ARG A 130 -5.12 9.72 18.36
C ARG A 130 -3.87 10.59 18.34
N GLY A 131 -3.96 11.83 18.82
CA GLY A 131 -2.79 12.70 18.96
C GLY A 131 -1.82 12.21 20.04
N VAL A 132 -2.35 11.55 21.07
CA VAL A 132 -1.57 11.05 22.22
C VAL A 132 -0.80 9.78 21.89
N THR A 133 -1.35 8.88 21.06
CA THR A 133 -0.72 7.58 20.75
C THR A 133 0.31 7.61 19.62
N ARG A 134 0.34 8.66 18.80
CA ARG A 134 1.36 8.83 17.74
C ARG A 134 2.74 9.28 18.22
N ARG A 135 2.95 9.49 19.53
CA ARG A 135 4.20 10.02 20.09
C ARG A 135 5.25 8.99 20.51
N ALA A 136 5.11 7.71 20.16
CA ALA A 136 6.11 6.68 20.47
C ALA A 136 6.56 5.88 19.23
N LYS A 137 7.58 6.41 18.54
CA LYS A 137 8.59 5.55 17.91
C LYS A 137 9.96 6.20 18.11
N PRO A 138 10.78 5.78 19.08
CA PRO A 138 12.21 6.01 18.98
C PRO A 138 12.72 5.17 17.81
N VAL A 139 13.17 5.83 16.75
CA VAL A 139 14.04 5.19 15.75
C VAL A 139 15.34 4.91 16.49
N GLY A 140 15.63 3.63 16.70
CA GLY A 140 16.90 3.18 17.24
C GLY A 140 18.03 3.68 16.35
N ALA A 141 19.00 4.35 16.97
CA ALA A 141 20.30 4.61 16.38
C ALA A 141 20.98 3.25 16.13
N ALA A 142 21.23 2.94 14.86
CA ALA A 142 22.23 1.96 14.47
C ALA A 142 23.59 2.65 14.58
N GLY A 143 24.50 2.05 15.37
CA GLY A 143 25.84 2.55 15.56
C GLY A 143 26.75 2.30 14.36
N ALA A 144 27.70 3.22 14.20
CA ALA A 144 29.12 2.98 13.95
C ALA A 144 29.87 4.21 14.49
#